data_AF-A0A2V9LC90-F1
#
_entry.id   AF-A0A2V9LC90-F1
#
_cell.length_a   1.000
_cell.length_b   1.000
_cell.length_c   1.000
_cell.angle_alpha   90.00
_cell.angle_beta   90.00
_cell.angle_gamma   90.00
#
_symmetry.space_group_name_H-M   'P 1'
#
loop_
_entity.id
_entity.type
_entity.pdbx_description
1 polymer ?
#
loop_
_entity_poly.entity_id
_entity_poly.type
_entity_poly.pdbx_seq_one_letter_code
_entity_poly.pdbx_strand_id
1 'polypeptide(L)'
;MRKTQHQEEWVAWGESHPGLRRENNEDRILCDTGPGIFAVADGMGGEPAGEQAAELALSCIRRRLEQKTGTVSRRIREAITAANNEIHSAAQKRREWRGMACVLTVAVVEDGCLHIGHVGDTRLYMIRANQMRKLTSDHSPVGVREEAGELNELEAMRHPRRNEVYRDVGSEQHRPDDEDFIDYLQVPFEADSAFLLCSDGLTDMVPSGDILKTVYRHAGDPRACARALVRMANDAGGRDNVSVIVIEGRDFTPAARGIAVAPARQDPAPGAASRRPGLLHLMASPWLVFVYGLLAGLLLAHLASSRLQAPASIQATGPPQAERQRLVLLVDPGRSEYSTIGQALEAARAGDRIEVAPGEYNEMLRLKDGVSIVARAPGEAIIRVAETILPDEAAVTAEAIREARVAGLVIRPAPGVRLPVGIRVTGSYVEISGMEISGATRAGVWIDGASSGILAGNYIHSNPGTGILIGGKAAVRLLANVIQRNGAGSDRRGPGVHITGDAVPEVLRNVISENAGEGIRIATRDRKERYVNNFFTAGGRPNRLGTVGFATSP
;
A
#
# COMPACT_ATOMS: atom_id res chain seq x y z
N MET A 1 42.27 -24.30 1.57
CA MET A 1 41.73 -23.10 0.89
C MET A 1 40.23 -23.31 0.69
N ARG A 2 39.41 -22.86 1.65
CA ARG A 2 37.95 -22.81 1.49
C ARG A 2 37.64 -21.50 0.74
N LYS A 3 37.34 -21.58 -0.56
CA LYS A 3 36.64 -20.47 -1.21
C LYS A 3 35.32 -20.28 -0.46
N THR A 4 35.06 -19.04 -0.07
CA THR A 4 33.94 -18.60 0.77
C THR A 4 32.62 -19.03 0.13
N GLN A 5 31.89 -19.92 0.80
CA GLN A 5 30.65 -20.54 0.35
C GLN A 5 29.49 -19.53 0.13
N HIS A 6 29.66 -18.28 0.58
CA HIS A 6 28.67 -17.19 0.46
C HIS A 6 28.62 -16.53 -0.93
N GLN A 7 29.65 -16.67 -1.78
CA GLN A 7 29.65 -16.05 -3.11
C GLN A 7 28.67 -16.69 -4.11
N GLU A 8 28.04 -17.81 -3.76
CA GLU A 8 27.12 -18.55 -4.64
C GLU A 8 25.63 -18.33 -4.32
N GLU A 9 25.28 -17.58 -3.27
CA GLU A 9 23.87 -17.39 -2.85
C GLU A 9 23.24 -16.09 -3.37
N TRP A 10 24.04 -15.03 -3.57
CA TRP A 10 23.57 -13.74 -4.09
C TRP A 10 24.63 -13.00 -4.91
N VAL A 11 24.16 -12.09 -5.76
CA VAL A 11 24.97 -11.04 -6.40
C VAL A 11 24.37 -9.69 -6.05
N ALA A 12 25.20 -8.67 -5.85
CA ALA A 12 24.70 -7.34 -5.53
C ALA A 12 25.58 -6.23 -6.10
N TRP A 13 24.97 -5.09 -6.35
CA TRP A 13 25.65 -3.86 -6.74
C TRP A 13 24.93 -2.65 -6.17
N GLY A 14 25.70 -1.67 -5.71
CA GLY A 14 25.21 -0.38 -5.25
C GLY A 14 25.70 0.75 -6.15
N GLU A 15 24.84 1.73 -6.42
CA GLU A 15 25.16 2.93 -7.18
C GLU A 15 24.59 4.15 -6.44
N SER A 16 25.36 5.24 -6.38
CA SER A 16 24.92 6.50 -5.76
C SER A 16 25.37 7.68 -6.62
N HIS A 17 24.52 8.70 -6.75
CA HIS A 17 24.77 9.88 -7.58
C HIS A 17 24.18 11.14 -6.92
N PRO A 18 24.85 12.31 -6.97
CA PRO A 18 24.34 13.56 -6.39
C PRO A 18 23.05 14.12 -7.02
N GLY A 19 22.44 13.45 -8.00
CA GLY A 19 21.40 14.06 -8.84
C GLY A 19 21.92 15.11 -9.83
N LEU A 20 21.00 15.92 -10.36
CA LEU A 20 21.25 17.01 -11.32
C LEU A 20 20.95 18.40 -10.75
N ARG A 21 20.52 18.48 -9.49
CA ARG A 21 20.05 19.71 -8.81
C ARG A 21 20.71 19.96 -7.46
N ARG A 22 21.58 19.06 -6.99
CA ARG A 22 22.40 19.23 -5.79
C ARG A 22 23.87 19.37 -6.19
N GLU A 23 24.63 20.08 -5.36
CA GLU A 23 26.07 20.25 -5.56
C GLU A 23 26.87 19.14 -4.89
N ASN A 24 26.38 18.61 -3.76
CA ASN A 24 26.98 17.50 -3.04
C ASN A 24 26.09 16.24 -3.03
N ASN A 25 26.69 15.10 -2.67
CA ASN A 25 25.99 13.86 -2.37
C ASN A 25 26.05 13.57 -0.87
N GLU A 26 24.93 13.78 -0.17
CA GLU A 26 24.76 13.49 1.25
C GLU A 26 24.32 12.04 1.50
N ASP A 27 23.96 11.30 0.46
CA ASP A 27 23.74 9.85 0.56
C ASP A 27 25.05 9.07 0.74
N ARG A 28 24.97 7.95 1.45
CA ARG A 28 26.00 6.92 1.48
C ARG A 28 25.39 5.53 1.33
N ILE A 29 26.17 4.63 0.73
CA ILE A 29 25.82 3.23 0.58
C ILE A 29 26.90 2.31 1.14
N LEU A 30 26.48 1.23 1.79
CA LEU A 30 27.33 0.11 2.18
C LEU A 30 26.86 -1.10 1.37
N CYS A 31 27.69 -1.61 0.45
CA CYS A 31 27.37 -2.78 -0.35
C CYS A 31 28.48 -3.82 -0.17
N ASP A 32 28.49 -4.48 0.99
CA ASP A 32 29.51 -5.46 1.36
C ASP A 32 29.02 -6.89 1.11
N THR A 33 29.34 -7.40 -0.08
CA THR A 33 28.87 -8.71 -0.55
C THR A 33 29.49 -9.89 0.21
N GLY A 34 30.68 -9.72 0.80
CA GLY A 34 31.37 -10.77 1.55
C GLY A 34 30.62 -11.22 2.81
N PRO A 35 30.35 -10.32 3.77
CA PRO A 35 29.55 -10.59 4.95
C PRO A 35 28.04 -10.49 4.72
N GLY A 36 27.60 -10.08 3.51
CA GLY A 36 26.18 -9.91 3.17
C GLY A 36 25.53 -8.72 3.87
N ILE A 37 26.26 -7.60 4.01
CA ILE A 37 25.80 -6.39 4.71
C ILE A 37 25.54 -5.30 3.68
N PHE A 38 24.30 -4.81 3.66
CA PHE A 38 23.84 -3.77 2.75
C PHE A 38 23.18 -2.65 3.53
N ALA A 39 23.44 -1.39 3.20
CA ALA A 39 22.76 -0.27 3.83
C ALA A 39 22.73 0.96 2.91
N VAL A 40 21.67 1.75 3.02
CA VAL A 40 21.55 3.08 2.42
C VAL A 40 21.28 4.07 3.56
N ALA A 41 22.07 5.12 3.62
CA ALA A 41 21.89 6.25 4.52
C ALA A 41 21.71 7.52 3.69
N ASP A 42 20.73 8.35 4.04
CA ASP A 42 20.51 9.67 3.44
C ASP A 42 20.66 10.73 4.55
N GLY A 43 21.65 11.59 4.37
CA GLY A 43 22.11 12.57 5.34
C GLY A 43 21.32 13.88 5.29
N MET A 44 20.97 14.40 6.46
CA MET A 44 20.24 15.66 6.65
C MET A 44 20.99 16.59 7.61
N GLY A 45 20.78 17.90 7.48
CA GLY A 45 21.38 18.91 8.39
C GLY A 45 22.06 20.10 7.70
N GLY A 46 21.97 20.18 6.37
CA GLY A 46 22.64 21.20 5.56
C GLY A 46 24.13 20.90 5.37
N GLU A 47 24.71 21.36 4.27
CA GLU A 47 26.10 21.01 3.95
C GLU A 47 27.11 21.72 4.88
N PRO A 48 28.15 21.01 5.38
CA PRO A 48 28.55 19.62 5.10
C PRO A 48 28.04 18.58 6.13
N ALA A 49 27.04 18.92 6.94
CA ALA A 49 26.65 18.15 8.11
C ALA A 49 25.94 16.82 7.74
N GLY A 50 25.09 16.81 6.71
CA GLY A 50 24.36 15.61 6.27
C GLY A 50 25.31 14.52 5.76
N GLU A 51 26.25 14.89 4.89
CA GLU A 51 27.28 13.98 4.39
C GLU A 51 28.05 13.26 5.53
N GLN A 52 28.43 14.01 6.56
CA GLN A 52 29.16 13.45 7.69
C GLN A 52 28.29 12.54 8.57
N ALA A 53 26.99 12.85 8.72
CA ALA A 53 26.07 11.97 9.42
C ALA A 53 25.95 10.61 8.72
N ALA A 54 25.72 10.58 7.40
CA ALA A 54 25.61 9.35 6.63
C ALA A 54 26.91 8.51 6.66
N GLU A 55 28.08 9.16 6.56
CA GLU A 55 29.39 8.51 6.62
C GLU A 55 29.65 7.88 8.01
N LEU A 56 29.36 8.62 9.09
CA LEU A 56 29.47 8.11 10.46
C LEU A 56 28.51 6.95 10.70
N ALA A 57 27.28 7.05 10.22
CA ALA A 57 26.29 5.98 10.34
C ALA A 57 26.84 4.67 9.77
N LEU A 58 27.22 4.66 8.48
CA LEU A 58 27.65 3.43 7.82
C LEU A 58 28.97 2.89 8.38
N SER A 59 29.87 3.77 8.83
CA SER A 59 31.09 3.39 9.53
C SER A 59 30.81 2.65 10.84
N CYS A 60 29.83 3.10 11.63
CA CYS A 60 29.38 2.42 12.84
C CYS A 60 28.67 1.11 12.53
N ILE A 61 27.79 1.09 11.53
CA ILE A 61 27.07 -0.11 11.08
C ILE A 61 28.04 -1.22 10.70
N ARG A 62 28.99 -0.91 9.81
CA ARG A 62 30.00 -1.88 9.35
C ARG A 62 30.76 -2.48 10.53
N ARG A 63 31.34 -1.62 11.38
CA ARG A 63 32.16 -2.02 12.52
C ARG A 63 31.42 -2.94 13.49
N ARG A 64 30.15 -2.64 13.80
CA ARG A 64 29.36 -3.49 14.70
C ARG A 64 28.96 -4.80 14.04
N LEU A 65 28.52 -4.78 12.79
CA LEU A 65 28.00 -5.97 12.12
C LEU A 65 29.08 -6.98 11.71
N GLU A 66 30.31 -6.54 11.47
CA GLU A 66 31.48 -7.42 11.29
C GLU A 66 31.70 -8.34 12.51
N GLN A 67 31.32 -7.89 13.70
CA GLN A 67 31.38 -8.69 14.92
C GLN A 67 30.14 -9.60 15.02
N LYS A 68 30.29 -10.88 14.66
CA LYS A 68 29.22 -11.89 14.72
C LYS A 68 28.89 -12.42 16.12
N THR A 69 28.84 -11.54 17.12
CA THR A 69 28.47 -11.85 18.50
C THR A 69 27.01 -11.50 18.79
N GLY A 70 26.23 -12.49 19.23
CA GLY A 70 24.79 -12.35 19.52
C GLY A 70 23.89 -12.60 18.30
N THR A 71 22.58 -12.46 18.50
CA THR A 71 21.58 -12.65 17.42
C THR A 71 21.67 -11.52 16.39
N VAL A 72 21.35 -11.79 15.12
CA VAL A 72 21.39 -10.79 14.04
C VAL A 72 20.54 -9.56 14.37
N SER A 73 19.32 -9.77 14.90
CA SER A 73 18.44 -8.68 15.36
C SER A 73 19.11 -7.77 16.38
N ARG A 74 19.74 -8.36 17.40
CA ARG A 74 20.45 -7.60 18.43
C ARG A 74 21.65 -6.85 17.85
N ARG A 75 22.42 -7.48 16.95
CA ARG A 75 23.55 -6.84 16.29
C ARG A 75 23.11 -5.63 15.46
N ILE A 76 22.02 -5.75 14.70
CA ILE A 76 21.43 -4.64 13.92
C ILE A 76 20.98 -3.51 14.84
N ARG A 77 20.24 -3.82 15.91
CA ARG A 77 19.79 -2.81 16.88
C ARG A 77 20.96 -2.07 17.51
N GLU A 78 21.95 -2.81 18.02
CA GLU A 78 23.16 -2.22 18.59
C GLU A 78 23.95 -1.38 17.56
N ALA A 79 23.99 -1.80 16.30
CA ALA A 79 24.68 -1.08 15.24
C ALA A 79 24.02 0.27 14.95
N ILE A 80 22.70 0.28 14.76
CA ILE A 80 21.92 1.50 14.47
C ILE A 80 21.95 2.44 15.69
N THR A 81 21.81 1.92 16.91
CA THR A 81 21.93 2.74 18.12
C THR A 81 23.34 3.32 18.31
N ALA A 82 24.39 2.56 17.98
CA ALA A 82 25.76 3.08 18.03
C ALA A 82 25.98 4.19 16.99
N ALA A 83 25.47 4.02 15.77
CA ALA A 83 25.46 5.05 14.74
C ALA A 83 24.74 6.32 15.24
N ASN A 84 23.53 6.17 15.75
CA ASN A 84 22.72 7.26 16.31
C ASN A 84 23.48 8.06 17.37
N ASN A 85 23.99 7.38 18.39
CA ASN A 85 24.62 8.04 19.53
C ASN A 85 25.97 8.67 19.15
N GLU A 86 26.69 8.12 18.16
CA GLU A 86 27.91 8.73 17.63
C GLU A 86 27.59 10.01 16.87
N ILE A 87 26.58 10.00 15.99
CA ILE A 87 26.14 11.18 15.24
C ILE A 87 25.66 12.27 16.22
N HIS A 88 24.81 11.91 17.17
CA HIS A 88 24.36 12.82 18.21
C HIS A 88 25.54 13.44 18.98
N SER A 89 26.50 12.62 19.42
CA SER A 89 27.68 13.09 20.14
C SER A 89 28.54 14.04 19.30
N ALA A 90 28.75 13.72 18.02
CA ALA A 90 29.53 14.53 17.10
C ALA A 90 28.84 15.89 16.82
N ALA A 91 27.50 15.90 16.69
CA ALA A 91 26.69 17.11 16.50
C ALA A 91 26.78 18.08 17.69
N GLN A 92 26.92 17.55 18.92
CA GLN A 92 27.11 18.36 20.13
C GLN A 92 28.52 18.95 20.25
N LYS A 93 29.54 18.27 19.69
CA LYS A 93 30.95 18.68 19.81
C LYS A 93 31.37 19.72 18.77
N ARG A 94 30.77 19.71 17.58
CA ARG A 94 31.15 20.60 16.47
C ARG A 94 30.00 21.49 16.06
N ARG A 95 30.22 22.81 16.15
CA ARG A 95 29.20 23.80 15.79
C ARG A 95 28.74 23.68 14.33
N GLU A 96 29.65 23.30 13.43
CA GLU A 96 29.37 23.09 12.00
C GLU A 96 28.49 21.86 11.70
N TRP A 97 28.33 20.94 12.67
CA TRP A 97 27.54 19.71 12.53
C TRP A 97 26.29 19.71 13.39
N ARG A 98 25.92 20.87 13.92
CA ARG A 98 24.76 21.00 14.80
C ARG A 98 23.49 20.66 14.02
N GLY A 99 22.73 19.67 14.52
CA GLY A 99 21.50 19.22 13.89
C GLY A 99 21.72 18.24 12.74
N MET A 100 22.94 17.69 12.57
CA MET A 100 23.15 16.60 11.63
C MET A 100 22.40 15.35 12.08
N ALA A 101 21.75 14.69 11.12
CA ALA A 101 21.05 13.44 11.29
C ALA A 101 21.06 12.69 9.95
N CYS A 102 20.60 11.45 9.94
CA CYS A 102 20.33 10.74 8.69
C CYS A 102 19.14 9.81 8.85
N VAL A 103 18.55 9.40 7.74
CA VAL A 103 17.70 8.21 7.67
C VAL A 103 18.52 7.02 7.21
N LEU A 104 18.14 5.80 7.59
CA LEU A 104 18.96 4.61 7.38
C LEU A 104 18.11 3.34 7.28
N THR A 105 18.38 2.54 6.26
CA THR A 105 17.97 1.13 6.22
C THR A 105 19.17 0.23 6.09
N VAL A 106 19.22 -0.82 6.91
CA VAL A 106 20.25 -1.86 6.90
C VAL A 106 19.60 -3.20 6.59
N ALA A 107 20.22 -3.97 5.70
CA ALA A 107 19.81 -5.32 5.34
C ALA A 107 21.01 -6.27 5.47
N VAL A 108 20.85 -7.36 6.23
CA VAL A 108 21.88 -8.38 6.47
C VAL A 108 21.35 -9.73 6.00
N VAL A 109 22.08 -10.36 5.06
CA VAL A 109 21.80 -11.72 4.62
C VAL A 109 22.57 -12.69 5.50
N GLU A 110 21.87 -13.42 6.36
CA GLU A 110 22.46 -14.43 7.25
C GLU A 110 21.42 -15.53 7.51
N ASP A 111 21.87 -16.78 7.64
CA ASP A 111 21.02 -17.94 7.95
C ASP A 111 19.80 -18.11 7.01
N GLY A 112 19.99 -17.84 5.71
CA GLY A 112 18.93 -17.95 4.69
C GLY A 112 17.82 -16.91 4.82
N CYS A 113 18.03 -15.86 5.61
CA CYS A 113 17.08 -14.78 5.84
C CYS A 113 17.70 -13.42 5.49
N LEU A 114 16.85 -12.49 5.08
CA LEU A 114 17.16 -11.07 5.04
C LEU A 114 16.66 -10.43 6.35
N HIS A 115 17.59 -9.94 7.15
CA HIS A 115 17.34 -9.22 8.39
C HIS A 115 17.42 -7.73 8.14
N ILE A 116 16.36 -6.99 8.48
CA ILE A 116 16.20 -5.58 8.12
C ILE A 116 16.07 -4.77 9.40
N GLY A 117 16.87 -3.71 9.51
CA GLY A 117 16.71 -2.65 10.51
C GLY A 117 16.49 -1.32 9.81
N HIS A 118 15.48 -0.56 10.22
CA HIS A 118 15.01 0.61 9.49
C HIS A 118 14.66 1.78 10.42
N VAL A 119 15.11 2.98 10.04
CA VAL A 119 14.80 4.27 10.65
C VAL A 119 14.70 5.32 9.54
N GLY A 120 13.58 6.04 9.46
CA GLY A 120 13.35 7.10 8.48
C GLY A 120 12.57 6.63 7.25
N ASP A 121 12.89 7.15 6.07
CA ASP A 121 12.09 6.97 4.84
C ASP A 121 12.86 6.39 3.65
N THR A 122 14.10 5.92 3.86
CA THR A 122 14.76 5.01 2.92
C THR A 122 13.93 3.73 2.74
N ARG A 123 13.91 3.17 1.53
CA ARG A 123 12.97 2.09 1.19
C ARG A 123 13.68 0.80 0.86
N LEU A 124 13.12 -0.32 1.33
CA LEU A 124 13.50 -1.67 0.91
C LEU A 124 12.31 -2.36 0.25
N TYR A 125 12.52 -2.86 -0.96
CA TYR A 125 11.54 -3.64 -1.71
C TYR A 125 12.00 -5.08 -1.92
N MET A 126 11.06 -6.01 -1.88
CA MET A 126 11.23 -7.39 -2.34
C MET A 126 10.57 -7.55 -3.70
N ILE A 127 11.28 -8.14 -4.66
CA ILE A 127 10.85 -8.36 -6.03
C ILE A 127 10.90 -9.86 -6.30
N ARG A 128 9.72 -10.44 -6.58
CA ARG A 128 9.57 -11.87 -6.83
C ARG A 128 8.28 -12.12 -7.61
N ALA A 129 8.26 -13.14 -8.47
CA ALA A 129 7.06 -13.55 -9.20
C ALA A 129 6.32 -12.39 -9.92
N ASN A 130 7.08 -11.49 -10.54
CA ASN A 130 6.57 -10.29 -11.24
C ASN A 130 5.80 -9.31 -10.33
N GLN A 131 6.11 -9.28 -9.04
CA GLN A 131 5.56 -8.35 -8.06
C GLN A 131 6.68 -7.64 -7.31
N MET A 132 6.45 -6.36 -6.99
CA MET A 132 7.30 -5.54 -6.13
C MET A 132 6.52 -5.22 -4.86
N ARG A 133 7.11 -5.55 -3.70
CA ARG A 133 6.49 -5.33 -2.38
C ARG A 133 7.41 -4.49 -1.51
N LYS A 134 6.95 -3.32 -1.07
CA LYS A 134 7.65 -2.51 -0.04
C LYS A 134 7.67 -3.30 1.28
N LEU A 135 8.86 -3.46 1.85
CA LEU A 135 9.09 -4.15 3.13
C LEU A 135 9.24 -3.18 4.30
N THR A 136 9.80 -1.99 4.07
CA THR A 136 9.89 -0.92 5.07
C THR A 136 8.62 -0.07 5.08
N SER A 137 8.40 0.64 6.19
CA SER A 137 7.35 1.64 6.34
C SER A 137 8.02 2.98 6.63
N ASP A 138 7.84 3.96 5.76
CA ASP A 138 8.53 5.23 5.90
C ASP A 138 8.05 5.95 7.16
N HIS A 139 8.98 6.38 8.01
CA HIS A 139 8.72 7.15 9.21
C HIS A 139 8.45 8.63 8.89
N SER A 140 7.51 8.86 7.99
CA SER A 140 7.09 10.16 7.49
C SER A 140 5.56 10.29 7.51
N PRO A 141 5.00 11.51 7.64
CA PRO A 141 3.56 11.72 7.55
C PRO A 141 2.97 11.27 6.21
N VAL A 142 3.74 11.34 5.12
CA VAL A 142 3.32 10.89 3.80
C VAL A 142 3.38 9.38 3.68
N GLY A 143 4.44 8.76 4.20
CA GLY A 143 4.61 7.30 4.20
C GLY A 143 3.51 6.58 4.96
N VAL A 144 3.15 7.08 6.15
CA VAL A 144 2.03 6.53 6.94
C VAL A 144 0.72 6.58 6.16
N ARG A 145 0.47 7.68 5.44
CA ARG A 145 -0.74 7.87 4.63
C ARG A 145 -0.72 7.03 3.35
N GLU A 146 0.45 6.86 2.74
CA GLU A 146 0.67 5.94 1.61
C GLU A 146 0.39 4.50 2.03
N GLU A 147 0.93 4.05 3.18
CA GLU A 147 0.73 2.69 3.68
C GLU A 147 -0.72 2.44 4.10
N ALA A 148 -1.38 3.44 4.69
CA ALA A 148 -2.81 3.41 4.97
C ALA A 148 -3.69 3.42 3.71
N GLY A 149 -3.10 3.65 2.53
CA GLY A 149 -3.81 3.76 1.25
C GLY A 149 -4.59 5.06 1.08
N GLU A 150 -4.36 6.06 1.93
CA GLU A 150 -4.95 7.40 1.81
C GLU A 150 -4.34 8.20 0.66
N LEU A 151 -3.09 7.91 0.32
CA LEU A 151 -2.37 8.43 -0.82
C LEU A 151 -1.96 7.25 -1.69
N ASN A 152 -2.27 7.30 -2.98
CA ASN A 152 -1.59 6.41 -3.91
C ASN A 152 -0.13 6.87 -4.10
N GLU A 153 0.69 5.99 -4.68
CA GLU A 153 2.13 6.23 -4.88
C GLU A 153 2.41 7.57 -5.59
N LEU A 154 1.67 7.91 -6.65
CA LEU A 154 1.85 9.15 -7.40
C LEU A 154 1.45 10.39 -6.57
N GLU A 155 0.44 10.27 -5.72
CA GLU A 155 0.01 11.32 -4.79
C GLU A 155 1.03 11.53 -3.67
N ALA A 156 1.61 10.45 -3.14
CA ALA A 156 2.68 10.51 -2.15
C ALA A 156 3.91 11.25 -2.71
N MET A 157 4.36 10.89 -3.92
CA MET A 157 5.47 11.55 -4.63
C MET A 157 5.23 13.05 -4.88
N ARG A 158 3.97 13.48 -4.99
CA ARG A 158 3.60 14.89 -5.25
C ARG A 158 3.22 15.65 -3.98
N HIS A 159 3.25 14.98 -2.83
CA HIS A 159 2.76 15.56 -1.59
C HIS A 159 3.68 16.70 -1.11
N PRO A 160 3.14 17.86 -0.68
CA PRO A 160 3.96 19.00 -0.24
C PRO A 160 4.87 18.68 0.95
N ARG A 161 4.43 17.74 1.80
CA ARG A 161 5.12 17.29 3.02
C ARG A 161 5.92 15.99 2.83
N ARG A 162 6.24 15.60 1.59
CA ARG A 162 6.91 14.31 1.32
C ARG A 162 8.32 14.21 1.92
N ASN A 163 9.01 15.34 2.06
CA ASN A 163 10.36 15.42 2.63
C ASN A 163 10.36 15.52 4.18
N GLU A 164 9.24 15.27 4.86
CA GLU A 164 9.17 15.36 6.31
C GLU A 164 9.37 13.98 6.94
N VAL A 165 10.33 13.85 7.84
CA VAL A 165 10.62 12.62 8.59
C VAL A 165 10.48 12.90 10.08
N TYR A 166 9.81 12.01 10.82
CA TYR A 166 9.65 12.14 12.28
C TYR A 166 10.55 11.20 13.08
N ARG A 167 11.27 10.29 12.40
CA ARG A 167 12.23 9.39 13.03
C ARG A 167 13.53 9.37 12.25
N ASP A 168 14.62 9.74 12.89
CA ASP A 168 15.95 9.83 12.30
C ASP A 168 17.01 9.16 13.18
N VAL A 169 18.24 9.12 12.67
CA VAL A 169 19.45 8.66 13.36
C VAL A 169 20.34 9.87 13.60
N GLY A 170 20.45 10.31 14.85
CA GLY A 170 21.36 11.38 15.27
C GLY A 170 20.74 12.51 16.08
N SER A 171 19.41 12.73 16.00
CA SER A 171 18.77 13.85 16.70
C SER A 171 18.74 13.67 18.22
N GLU A 172 18.45 12.46 18.72
CA GLU A 172 18.31 12.15 20.15
C GLU A 172 19.18 10.95 20.55
N GLN A 173 19.40 10.74 21.86
CA GLN A 173 20.08 9.53 22.33
C GLN A 173 19.09 8.38 22.47
N HIS A 174 19.52 7.19 22.03
CA HIS A 174 18.71 5.98 22.09
C HIS A 174 19.46 4.83 22.74
N ARG A 175 18.69 3.82 23.18
CA ARG A 175 19.20 2.52 23.59
C ARG A 175 18.79 1.43 22.58
N PRO A 176 19.52 0.31 22.50
CA PRO A 176 19.19 -0.76 21.54
C PRO A 176 17.82 -1.42 21.78
N ASP A 177 17.29 -1.30 23.00
CA ASP A 177 16.02 -1.85 23.47
C ASP A 177 14.83 -0.87 23.31
N ASP A 178 15.04 0.32 22.75
CA ASP A 178 13.96 1.28 22.49
C ASP A 178 12.99 0.75 21.42
N GLU A 179 11.74 0.44 21.84
CA GLU A 179 10.73 -0.18 20.98
C GLU A 179 10.29 0.73 19.82
N ASP A 180 10.24 2.05 20.05
CA ASP A 180 9.76 3.04 19.09
C ASP A 180 10.88 3.65 18.20
N PHE A 181 12.10 3.14 18.28
CA PHE A 181 13.24 3.68 17.52
C PHE A 181 13.54 2.85 16.25
N ILE A 182 13.69 1.53 16.38
CA ILE A 182 14.16 0.68 15.28
C ILE A 182 13.09 -0.33 14.90
N ASP A 183 12.60 -0.20 13.66
CA ASP A 183 11.78 -1.22 13.04
C ASP A 183 12.69 -2.37 12.61
N TYR A 184 12.34 -3.58 13.04
CA TYR A 184 13.06 -4.79 12.69
C TYR A 184 12.14 -5.79 12.00
N LEU A 185 12.56 -6.26 10.83
CA LEU A 185 11.85 -7.27 10.05
C LEU A 185 12.80 -8.40 9.67
N GLN A 186 12.28 -9.62 9.58
CA GLN A 186 12.99 -10.76 9.02
C GLN A 186 12.12 -11.40 7.94
N VAL A 187 12.69 -11.63 6.76
CA VAL A 187 12.04 -12.33 5.66
C VAL A 187 12.95 -13.43 5.11
N PRO A 188 12.40 -14.53 4.54
CA PRO A 188 13.20 -15.51 3.83
C PRO A 188 13.98 -14.87 2.67
N PHE A 189 15.26 -15.23 2.53
CA PHE A 189 16.07 -14.86 1.37
C PHE A 189 15.97 -15.99 0.33
N GLU A 190 14.94 -15.94 -0.50
CA GLU A 190 14.68 -16.96 -1.51
C GLU A 190 15.61 -16.77 -2.71
N ALA A 191 16.10 -17.87 -3.26
CA ALA A 191 17.05 -17.83 -4.38
C ALA A 191 16.47 -17.17 -5.65
N ASP A 192 15.16 -17.18 -5.83
CA ASP A 192 14.43 -16.59 -6.96
C ASP A 192 13.91 -15.17 -6.68
N SER A 193 14.43 -14.51 -5.65
CA SER A 193 14.03 -13.16 -5.25
C SER A 193 15.13 -12.13 -5.48
N ALA A 194 14.74 -10.89 -5.74
CA ALA A 194 15.62 -9.73 -5.70
C ALA A 194 15.13 -8.74 -4.65
N PHE A 195 16.05 -7.93 -4.14
CA PHE A 195 15.79 -6.86 -3.20
C PHE A 195 16.38 -5.56 -3.73
N LEU A 196 15.64 -4.47 -3.56
CA LEU A 196 16.07 -3.13 -3.92
C LEU A 196 16.02 -2.26 -2.67
N LEU A 197 17.19 -1.79 -2.23
CA LEU A 197 17.34 -0.76 -1.21
C LEU A 197 17.54 0.57 -1.92
N CYS A 198 16.85 1.64 -1.52
CA CYS A 198 17.03 2.95 -2.15
C CYS A 198 16.73 4.14 -1.24
N SER A 199 17.33 5.29 -1.56
CA SER A 199 16.89 6.60 -1.02
C SER A 199 15.63 7.10 -1.75
N ASP A 200 15.02 8.14 -1.20
CA ASP A 200 13.82 8.76 -1.74
C ASP A 200 14.05 9.32 -3.16
N GLY A 201 15.27 9.77 -3.49
CA GLY A 201 15.60 10.32 -4.81
C GLY A 201 15.40 9.36 -5.99
N LEU A 202 15.32 8.04 -5.74
CA LEU A 202 14.78 7.11 -6.74
C LEU A 202 13.25 7.19 -6.79
N THR A 203 12.61 6.95 -5.66
CA THR A 203 11.16 6.70 -5.60
C THR A 203 10.32 7.96 -5.72
N ASP A 204 10.88 9.15 -5.56
CA ASP A 204 10.24 10.43 -5.87
C ASP A 204 10.20 10.72 -7.37
N MET A 205 11.09 10.07 -8.13
CA MET A 205 11.32 10.36 -9.54
C MET A 205 10.80 9.24 -10.46
N VAL A 206 10.83 7.99 -10.00
CA VAL A 206 10.54 6.81 -10.81
C VAL A 206 9.41 5.99 -10.19
N PRO A 207 8.28 5.79 -10.90
CA PRO A 207 7.19 4.93 -10.44
C PRO A 207 7.60 3.46 -10.25
N SER A 208 7.04 2.79 -9.25
CA SER A 208 7.29 1.39 -8.91
C SER A 208 7.13 0.43 -10.08
N GLY A 209 6.15 0.67 -10.96
CA GLY A 209 5.93 -0.14 -12.16
C GLY A 209 7.09 -0.09 -13.15
N ASP A 210 7.81 1.04 -13.24
CA ASP A 210 8.97 1.18 -14.11
C ASP A 210 10.24 0.67 -13.44
N ILE A 211 10.37 0.85 -12.11
CA ILE A 211 11.41 0.19 -11.31
C ILE A 211 11.34 -1.32 -11.51
N LEU A 212 10.16 -1.92 -11.34
CA LEU A 212 9.92 -3.36 -11.49
C LEU A 212 10.33 -3.88 -12.88
N LYS A 213 9.94 -3.17 -13.95
CA LYS A 213 10.32 -3.53 -15.32
C LYS A 213 11.84 -3.46 -15.52
N THR A 214 12.51 -2.46 -14.95
CA THR A 214 13.95 -2.29 -15.08
C THR A 214 14.70 -3.39 -14.34
N VAL A 215 14.26 -3.76 -13.13
CA VAL A 215 14.85 -4.88 -12.38
C VAL A 215 14.75 -6.18 -13.18
N TYR A 216 13.57 -6.51 -13.71
CA TYR A 216 13.44 -7.73 -14.53
C TYR A 216 14.17 -7.68 -15.87
N ARG A 217 14.29 -6.50 -16.49
CA ARG A 217 15.05 -6.32 -17.73
C ARG A 217 16.54 -6.61 -17.55
N HIS A 218 17.08 -6.30 -16.38
CA HIS A 218 18.49 -6.44 -16.05
C HIS A 218 18.78 -7.59 -15.08
N ALA A 219 17.84 -8.52 -14.87
CA ALA A 219 18.03 -9.66 -13.97
C ALA A 219 19.27 -10.48 -14.36
N GLY A 220 20.12 -10.76 -13.38
CA GLY A 220 21.44 -11.38 -13.56
C GLY A 220 22.59 -10.37 -13.74
N ASP A 221 22.30 -9.07 -13.85
CA ASP A 221 23.29 -7.98 -13.90
C ASP A 221 22.84 -6.82 -12.98
N PRO A 222 23.02 -6.97 -11.63
CA PRO A 222 22.63 -5.94 -10.67
C PRO A 222 23.36 -4.61 -10.93
N ARG A 223 24.55 -4.64 -11.55
CA ARG A 223 25.32 -3.44 -11.91
C ARG A 223 24.68 -2.68 -13.07
N ALA A 224 24.21 -3.35 -14.11
CA ALA A 224 23.44 -2.70 -15.15
C ALA A 224 22.10 -2.19 -14.61
N CYS A 225 21.45 -2.97 -13.75
CA CYS A 225 20.19 -2.59 -13.11
C CYS A 225 20.32 -1.31 -12.28
N ALA A 226 21.25 -1.26 -11.32
CA ALA A 226 21.47 -0.11 -10.46
C ALA A 226 21.78 1.17 -11.26
N ARG A 227 22.66 1.08 -12.26
CA ARG A 227 22.97 2.21 -13.15
C ARG A 227 21.77 2.66 -13.98
N ALA A 228 20.91 1.74 -14.42
CA ALA A 228 19.70 2.09 -15.15
C ALA A 228 18.71 2.83 -14.25
N LEU A 229 18.51 2.37 -13.01
CA LEU A 229 17.63 3.03 -12.03
C LEU A 229 18.10 4.46 -11.70
N VAL A 230 19.39 4.65 -11.41
CA VAL A 230 19.97 5.98 -11.16
C VAL A 230 19.81 6.90 -12.39
N ARG A 231 20.05 6.37 -13.60
CA ARG A 231 19.83 7.12 -14.84
C ARG A 231 18.38 7.54 -15.01
N MET A 232 17.42 6.64 -14.76
CA MET A 232 16.00 6.96 -14.86
C MET A 232 15.59 8.09 -13.91
N ALA A 233 16.08 8.09 -12.67
CA ALA A 233 15.82 9.16 -11.71
C ALA A 233 16.40 10.51 -12.17
N ASN A 234 17.63 10.49 -12.70
CA ASN A 234 18.28 11.67 -13.25
C ASN A 234 17.57 12.20 -14.51
N ASP A 235 17.19 11.32 -15.43
CA ASP A 235 16.46 11.66 -16.66
C ASP A 235 15.07 12.24 -16.36
N ALA A 236 14.44 11.79 -15.27
CA ALA A 236 13.17 12.36 -14.79
C ALA A 236 13.33 13.74 -14.11
N GLY A 237 14.57 14.20 -13.89
CA GLY A 237 14.89 15.55 -13.42
C GLY A 237 16.00 15.61 -12.37
N GLY A 238 16.36 14.49 -11.73
CA GLY A 238 17.46 14.41 -10.76
C GLY A 238 17.39 15.46 -9.65
N ARG A 239 16.24 15.57 -8.99
CA ARG A 239 15.98 16.64 -8.01
C ARG A 239 16.72 16.47 -6.70
N ASP A 240 17.08 15.23 -6.37
CA ASP A 240 17.79 14.87 -5.16
C ASP A 240 18.97 13.94 -5.44
N ASN A 241 19.76 13.68 -4.39
CA ASN A 241 20.68 12.56 -4.34
C ASN A 241 19.92 11.26 -4.56
N VAL A 242 20.51 10.33 -5.31
CA VAL A 242 19.87 9.04 -5.63
C VAL A 242 20.84 7.91 -5.38
N SER A 243 20.43 7.00 -4.51
CA SER A 243 21.21 5.84 -4.11
C SER A 243 20.38 4.58 -4.18
N VAL A 244 20.95 3.52 -4.74
CA VAL A 244 20.28 2.23 -4.91
C VAL A 244 21.26 1.09 -4.63
N ILE A 245 20.77 0.00 -4.03
CA ILE A 245 21.46 -1.28 -3.95
C ILE A 245 20.51 -2.35 -4.45
N VAL A 246 20.94 -3.09 -5.47
CA VAL A 246 20.22 -4.24 -6.02
C VAL A 246 20.91 -5.50 -5.52
N ILE A 247 20.16 -6.40 -4.89
CA ILE A 247 20.62 -7.68 -4.36
C ILE A 247 19.77 -8.76 -5.02
N GLU A 248 20.37 -9.66 -5.78
CA GLU A 248 19.68 -10.74 -6.48
C GLU A 248 20.08 -12.08 -5.87
N GLY A 249 19.10 -12.92 -5.53
CA GLY A 249 19.34 -14.31 -5.23
C GLY A 249 19.87 -15.04 -6.47
N ARG A 250 20.61 -16.12 -6.26
CA ARG A 250 21.30 -16.87 -7.32
C ARG A 250 20.43 -17.31 -8.52
N ASP A 251 19.14 -17.53 -8.29
CA ASP A 251 18.17 -18.05 -9.27
C ASP A 251 17.22 -16.94 -9.76
N PHE A 252 17.46 -15.68 -9.38
CA PHE A 252 16.71 -14.54 -9.86
C PHE A 252 16.99 -14.32 -11.34
N THR A 253 16.02 -14.70 -12.16
CA THR A 253 16.12 -14.65 -13.61
C THR A 253 15.02 -13.75 -14.18
N PRO A 254 15.21 -13.23 -15.41
CA PRO A 254 14.13 -12.56 -16.11
C PRO A 254 12.91 -13.48 -16.10
N ALA A 255 11.74 -12.95 -15.77
CA ALA A 255 10.52 -13.75 -15.71
C ALA A 255 10.41 -14.61 -16.98
N ALA A 256 10.51 -15.94 -16.82
CA ALA A 256 10.16 -16.86 -17.89
C ALA A 256 8.77 -16.45 -18.38
N ARG A 257 8.60 -16.27 -19.69
CA ARG A 257 7.31 -15.91 -20.31
C ARG A 257 6.22 -16.84 -19.79
N GLY A 258 5.53 -16.40 -18.75
CA GLY A 258 4.69 -17.21 -17.88
C GLY A 258 3.59 -16.37 -17.25
N ILE A 259 3.20 -15.29 -17.94
CA ILE A 259 1.80 -14.89 -17.96
C ILE A 259 1.23 -15.64 -19.15
N ALA A 260 0.36 -16.61 -18.88
CA ALA A 260 -0.64 -17.03 -19.84
C ALA A 260 -1.54 -15.81 -20.11
N VAL A 261 -1.10 -14.95 -21.01
CA VAL A 261 -2.03 -14.23 -21.87
C VAL A 261 -2.70 -15.35 -22.67
N ALA A 262 -4.03 -15.43 -22.60
CA ALA A 262 -4.80 -16.33 -23.45
C ALA A 262 -4.25 -16.29 -24.88
N PRO A 263 -4.07 -17.44 -25.56
CA PRO A 263 -3.37 -17.46 -26.83
C PRO A 263 -4.11 -16.60 -27.84
N ALA A 264 -3.45 -15.53 -28.30
CA ALA A 264 -3.70 -15.04 -29.64
C ALA A 264 -3.36 -16.20 -30.58
N ARG A 265 -4.36 -16.65 -31.35
CA ARG A 265 -4.22 -17.68 -32.38
C ARG A 265 -3.02 -17.33 -33.27
N GLN A 266 -2.04 -18.22 -33.32
CA GLN A 266 -1.02 -18.21 -34.37
C GLN A 266 -1.33 -19.34 -35.33
N ASP A 267 -1.71 -18.97 -36.56
CA ASP A 267 -1.63 -19.85 -37.71
C ASP A 267 -0.15 -20.12 -38.07
N PRO A 268 0.17 -21.29 -38.65
CA PRO A 268 1.52 -21.84 -38.67
C PRO A 268 2.41 -21.26 -39.80
N ALA A 269 3.71 -21.37 -39.58
CA ALA A 269 4.79 -20.98 -40.48
C ALA A 269 4.76 -21.70 -41.84
N PRO A 270 5.32 -21.11 -42.92
CA PRO A 270 5.68 -21.85 -44.11
C PRO A 270 7.17 -22.24 -44.07
N GLY A 271 7.41 -23.55 -44.03
CA GLY A 271 8.67 -24.16 -44.45
C GLY A 271 8.84 -24.10 -45.98
N ALA A 272 10.09 -24.18 -46.38
CA ALA A 272 10.59 -24.06 -47.74
C ALA A 272 9.95 -25.06 -48.73
N ALA A 273 9.59 -24.58 -49.93
CA ALA A 273 9.70 -25.35 -51.16
C ALA A 273 9.69 -24.42 -52.39
N SER A 274 10.67 -24.65 -53.23
CA SER A 274 10.93 -24.05 -54.54
C SER A 274 9.91 -24.43 -55.62
N ARG A 275 9.78 -23.55 -56.63
CA ARG A 275 9.48 -23.76 -58.07
C ARG A 275 8.16 -23.18 -58.63
N ARG A 276 8.30 -21.96 -59.17
CA ARG A 276 8.05 -21.50 -60.56
C ARG A 276 6.63 -21.61 -61.20
N PRO A 277 6.31 -20.72 -62.17
CA PRO A 277 5.10 -19.90 -62.17
C PRO A 277 4.09 -20.27 -63.27
N GLY A 278 2.84 -19.80 -63.14
CA GLY A 278 1.81 -20.01 -64.15
C GLY A 278 0.76 -18.90 -64.19
N LEU A 279 1.04 -17.89 -65.02
CA LEU A 279 0.11 -17.28 -65.97
C LEU A 279 -1.23 -16.69 -65.44
N LEU A 280 -1.17 -15.65 -64.60
CA LEU A 280 -2.21 -14.60 -64.50
C LEU A 280 -1.67 -13.39 -63.70
N HIS A 281 -0.54 -12.82 -64.14
CA HIS A 281 -0.11 -11.50 -63.70
C HIS A 281 -0.60 -10.44 -64.68
N LEU A 282 -1.85 -10.04 -64.53
CA LEU A 282 -2.31 -8.72 -64.95
C LEU A 282 -3.40 -8.28 -63.96
N MET A 283 -3.17 -7.12 -63.33
CA MET A 283 -4.11 -6.37 -62.48
C MET A 283 -4.19 -6.73 -60.99
N ALA A 284 -3.11 -6.50 -60.23
CA ALA A 284 -3.19 -6.15 -58.81
C ALA A 284 -1.90 -5.44 -58.36
N SER A 285 -1.80 -4.13 -58.61
CA SER A 285 -0.79 -3.32 -57.93
C SER A 285 -1.10 -3.30 -56.43
N PRO A 286 -0.13 -3.55 -55.52
CA PRO A 286 -0.33 -3.44 -54.07
C PRO A 286 -0.91 -2.08 -53.67
N TRP A 287 -0.62 -1.05 -54.48
CA TRP A 287 -1.14 0.30 -54.30
C TRP A 287 -2.64 0.39 -54.60
N LEU A 288 -3.15 -0.35 -55.60
CA LEU A 288 -4.58 -0.40 -55.90
C LEU A 288 -5.35 -1.14 -54.81
N VAL A 289 -4.81 -2.23 -54.25
CA VAL A 289 -5.44 -2.95 -53.13
C VAL A 289 -5.52 -2.06 -51.89
N PHE A 290 -4.48 -1.27 -51.62
CA PHE A 290 -4.51 -0.29 -50.53
C PHE A 290 -5.53 0.82 -50.76
N VAL A 291 -5.60 1.39 -51.96
CA VAL A 291 -6.56 2.46 -52.30
C VAL A 291 -8.00 1.95 -52.26
N TYR A 292 -8.28 0.76 -52.81
CA TYR A 292 -9.60 0.14 -52.72
C TYR A 292 -9.96 -0.24 -51.28
N GLY A 293 -9.00 -0.71 -50.49
CA GLY A 293 -9.19 -1.00 -49.07
C GLY A 293 -9.50 0.26 -48.24
N LEU A 294 -8.81 1.37 -48.52
CA LEU A 294 -9.06 2.65 -47.86
C LEU A 294 -10.44 3.22 -48.25
N LEU A 295 -10.80 3.17 -49.53
CA LEU A 295 -12.12 3.61 -50.01
C LEU A 295 -13.25 2.74 -49.45
N ALA A 296 -13.05 1.42 -49.38
CA ALA A 296 -14.02 0.51 -48.75
C ALA A 296 -14.14 0.76 -47.23
N GLY A 297 -13.03 1.04 -46.55
CA GLY A 297 -13.02 1.40 -45.13
C GLY A 297 -13.74 2.72 -44.84
N LEU A 298 -13.52 3.75 -45.67
CA LEU A 298 -14.23 5.02 -45.57
C LEU A 298 -15.72 4.88 -45.90
N LEU A 299 -16.08 4.04 -46.86
CA LEU A 299 -17.47 3.73 -47.18
C LEU A 299 -18.15 2.97 -46.03
N LEU A 300 -17.47 2.01 -45.41
CA LEU A 300 -17.96 1.30 -44.22
C LEU A 300 -18.11 2.23 -43.02
N ALA A 301 -17.18 3.16 -42.81
CA ALA A 301 -17.28 4.18 -41.76
C ALA A 301 -18.45 5.14 -42.02
N HIS A 302 -18.70 5.51 -43.28
CA HIS A 302 -19.84 6.34 -43.68
C HIS A 302 -21.19 5.60 -43.54
N LEU A 303 -21.22 4.31 -43.88
CA LEU A 303 -22.41 3.47 -43.68
C LEU A 303 -22.66 3.21 -42.19
N ALA A 304 -21.61 3.04 -41.38
CA ALA A 304 -21.72 2.89 -39.93
C ALA A 304 -22.18 4.19 -39.25
N SER A 305 -21.71 5.36 -39.70
CA SER A 305 -22.20 6.65 -39.20
C SER A 305 -23.63 6.97 -39.65
N SER A 306 -24.07 6.44 -40.80
CA SER A 306 -25.46 6.54 -41.25
C SER A 306 -26.43 5.61 -40.51
N ARG A 307 -25.93 4.55 -39.84
CA ARG A 307 -26.72 3.62 -38.99
C ARG A 307 -26.69 3.96 -37.49
N LEU A 308 -25.86 4.92 -37.08
CA LEU A 308 -25.93 5.58 -35.78
C LEU A 308 -26.75 6.88 -35.91
N GLN A 309 -27.98 6.77 -36.43
CA GLN A 309 -29.00 7.77 -36.12
C GLN A 309 -29.45 7.50 -34.69
N ALA A 310 -28.82 8.20 -33.76
CA ALA A 310 -29.31 8.34 -32.41
C ALA A 310 -30.78 8.80 -32.44
N PRO A 311 -31.67 8.27 -31.58
CA PRO A 311 -32.96 8.89 -31.36
C PRO A 311 -32.74 10.34 -30.91
N ALA A 312 -33.58 11.20 -31.44
CA ALA A 312 -33.56 12.64 -31.32
C ALA A 312 -33.31 13.15 -29.88
N SER A 313 -32.35 14.07 -29.78
CA SER A 313 -32.33 15.23 -28.86
C SER A 313 -33.05 15.07 -27.51
N ILE A 314 -32.28 14.71 -26.47
CA ILE A 314 -32.40 15.47 -25.21
C ILE A 314 -31.42 16.63 -25.36
N GLN A 315 -31.98 17.82 -25.57
CA GLN A 315 -31.24 19.08 -25.54
C GLN A 315 -30.38 19.14 -24.27
N ALA A 316 -29.06 19.06 -24.43
CA ALA A 316 -28.12 19.60 -23.45
C ALA A 316 -28.16 21.14 -23.57
N THR A 317 -29.24 21.75 -23.10
CA THR A 317 -29.25 23.18 -22.79
C THR A 317 -28.72 23.36 -21.37
N GLY A 318 -27.40 23.47 -21.28
CA GLY A 318 -26.71 24.04 -20.15
C GLY A 318 -25.33 24.50 -20.64
N PRO A 319 -24.86 25.70 -20.28
CA PRO A 319 -23.47 26.07 -20.54
C PRO A 319 -22.53 24.99 -19.94
N PRO A 320 -21.26 24.88 -20.40
CA PRO A 320 -20.29 24.03 -19.72
C PRO A 320 -20.37 24.35 -18.23
N GLN A 321 -20.82 23.40 -17.42
CA GLN A 321 -20.87 23.62 -15.98
C GLN A 321 -19.41 23.82 -15.59
N ALA A 322 -19.09 25.07 -15.24
CA ALA A 322 -17.82 25.45 -14.68
C ALA A 322 -17.42 24.36 -13.69
N GLU A 323 -16.23 23.80 -13.87
CA GLU A 323 -15.66 22.78 -13.00
C GLU A 323 -15.73 23.34 -11.57
N ARG A 324 -16.78 22.93 -10.85
CA ARG A 324 -17.13 23.57 -9.59
C ARG A 324 -16.03 23.19 -8.63
N GLN A 325 -15.39 24.18 -8.02
CA GLN A 325 -14.40 23.94 -6.98
C GLN A 325 -14.99 22.99 -5.94
N ARG A 326 -14.27 21.89 -5.68
CA ARG A 326 -14.62 20.93 -4.63
C ARG A 326 -14.79 21.69 -3.33
N LEU A 327 -15.95 21.60 -2.71
CA LEU A 327 -16.21 22.31 -1.48
C LEU A 327 -15.81 21.47 -0.28
N VAL A 328 -15.22 22.15 0.70
CA VAL A 328 -15.04 21.60 2.04
C VAL A 328 -16.17 22.13 2.90
N LEU A 329 -17.13 21.26 3.22
CA LEU A 329 -18.24 21.58 4.12
C LEU A 329 -17.79 21.29 5.55
N LEU A 330 -17.67 22.34 6.36
CA LEU A 330 -17.29 22.21 7.76
C LEU A 330 -18.53 21.90 8.60
N VAL A 331 -18.46 20.83 9.38
CA VAL A 331 -19.47 20.49 10.39
C VAL A 331 -18.86 20.74 11.76
N ASP A 332 -19.44 21.67 12.50
CA ASP A 332 -19.02 22.09 13.84
C ASP A 332 -20.24 22.63 14.59
N PRO A 333 -20.79 21.87 15.55
CA PRO A 333 -21.98 22.26 16.30
C PRO A 333 -21.83 23.65 16.95
N GLY A 334 -22.55 24.63 16.39
CA GLY A 334 -22.59 26.00 16.90
C GLY A 334 -21.44 26.92 16.44
N ARG A 335 -20.56 26.48 15.52
CA ARG A 335 -19.45 27.30 15.01
C ARG A 335 -19.34 27.36 13.47
N SER A 336 -20.11 26.55 12.77
CA SER A 336 -20.11 26.49 11.30
C SER A 336 -21.53 26.54 10.72
N GLU A 337 -21.63 26.60 9.39
CA GLU A 337 -22.90 26.59 8.65
C GLU A 337 -23.71 25.31 8.91
N TYR A 338 -23.03 24.17 9.11
CA TYR A 338 -23.67 22.87 9.31
C TYR A 338 -23.46 22.40 10.76
N SER A 339 -24.57 22.23 11.49
CA SER A 339 -24.51 21.74 12.88
C SER A 339 -24.54 20.22 12.99
N THR A 340 -24.88 19.53 11.90
CA THR A 340 -24.94 18.06 11.79
C THR A 340 -24.31 17.59 10.49
N ILE A 341 -23.85 16.35 10.46
CA ILE A 341 -23.24 15.72 9.29
C ILE A 341 -24.32 15.48 8.21
N GLY A 342 -25.55 15.14 8.61
CA GLY A 342 -26.71 14.96 7.75
C GLY A 342 -27.06 16.21 6.95
N GLN A 343 -27.07 17.38 7.59
CA GLN A 343 -27.29 18.65 6.88
C GLN A 343 -26.20 18.92 5.83
N ALA A 344 -24.93 18.65 6.17
CA ALA A 344 -23.84 18.78 5.21
C ALA A 344 -23.97 17.77 4.06
N LEU A 345 -24.44 16.55 4.32
CA LEU A 345 -24.70 15.54 3.29
C LEU A 345 -25.85 15.93 2.34
N GLU A 346 -26.90 16.56 2.87
CA GLU A 346 -28.00 17.09 2.06
C GLU A 346 -27.49 18.17 1.09
N ALA A 347 -26.63 19.07 1.58
CA ALA A 347 -26.04 20.15 0.79
C ALA A 347 -24.92 19.70 -0.17
N ALA A 348 -24.16 18.68 0.20
CA ALA A 348 -23.00 18.20 -0.56
C ALA A 348 -23.38 17.66 -1.94
N ARG A 349 -22.48 17.79 -2.91
CA ARG A 349 -22.59 17.19 -4.25
C ARG A 349 -21.42 16.23 -4.48
N ALA A 350 -21.53 15.40 -5.51
CA ALA A 350 -20.44 14.51 -5.91
C ALA A 350 -19.14 15.33 -6.10
N GLY A 351 -18.05 14.86 -5.49
CA GLY A 351 -16.74 15.52 -5.43
C GLY A 351 -16.49 16.37 -4.18
N ASP A 352 -17.51 16.67 -3.38
CA ASP A 352 -17.36 17.48 -2.16
C ASP A 352 -16.80 16.66 -0.98
N ARG A 353 -16.13 17.36 -0.06
CA ARG A 353 -15.58 16.80 1.19
C ARG A 353 -16.30 17.43 2.38
N ILE A 354 -16.81 16.61 3.28
CA ILE A 354 -17.37 17.01 4.56
C ILE A 354 -16.29 16.80 5.62
N GLU A 355 -15.84 17.88 6.26
CA GLU A 355 -14.90 17.82 7.37
C GLU A 355 -15.62 17.99 8.70
N VAL A 356 -15.59 16.94 9.51
CA VAL A 356 -16.35 16.83 10.76
C VAL A 356 -15.45 17.20 11.94
N ALA A 357 -15.80 18.25 12.68
CA ALA A 357 -15.08 18.67 13.86
C ALA A 357 -15.25 17.66 15.02
N PRO A 358 -14.33 17.66 16.01
CA PRO A 358 -14.52 16.94 17.26
C PRO A 358 -15.88 17.21 17.90
N GLY A 359 -16.56 16.16 18.37
CA GLY A 359 -17.88 16.29 18.98
C GLY A 359 -18.71 15.01 18.90
N GLU A 360 -19.87 15.05 19.55
CA GLU A 360 -20.86 13.98 19.48
C GLU A 360 -22.00 14.36 18.53
N TYR A 361 -22.30 13.46 17.61
CA TYR A 361 -23.29 13.61 16.55
C TYR A 361 -24.37 12.54 16.74
N ASN A 362 -25.54 12.97 17.21
CA ASN A 362 -26.66 12.08 17.48
C ASN A 362 -27.55 11.91 16.24
N GLU A 363 -27.03 11.21 15.25
CA GLU A 363 -27.69 11.07 13.95
C GLU A 363 -27.32 9.75 13.27
N MET A 364 -28.11 9.37 12.25
CA MET A 364 -27.79 8.30 11.32
C MET A 364 -27.36 8.90 9.99
N LEU A 365 -26.35 8.32 9.35
CA LEU A 365 -25.81 8.82 8.10
C LEU A 365 -26.19 7.93 6.93
N ARG A 366 -26.66 8.54 5.84
CA ARG A 366 -26.77 7.89 4.54
C ARG A 366 -25.73 8.49 3.61
N LEU A 367 -24.74 7.68 3.22
CA LEU A 367 -23.67 8.12 2.32
C LEU A 367 -24.26 8.52 0.96
N LYS A 368 -23.67 9.56 0.39
CA LYS A 368 -24.09 10.14 -0.89
C LYS A 368 -23.03 9.87 -1.94
N ASP A 369 -23.48 9.57 -3.16
CA ASP A 369 -22.62 9.26 -4.30
C ASP A 369 -21.60 10.38 -4.57
N GLY A 370 -20.32 10.01 -4.60
CA GLY A 370 -19.20 10.91 -4.82
C GLY A 370 -18.80 11.79 -3.63
N VAL A 371 -19.40 11.63 -2.44
CA VAL A 371 -19.11 12.48 -1.28
C VAL A 371 -18.13 11.81 -0.32
N SER A 372 -17.15 12.58 0.16
CA SER A 372 -16.18 12.15 1.18
C SER A 372 -16.51 12.74 2.54
N ILE A 373 -16.60 11.94 3.59
CA ILE A 373 -16.75 12.39 4.98
C ILE A 373 -15.47 12.06 5.75
N VAL A 374 -14.85 13.06 6.38
CA VAL A 374 -13.57 12.90 7.08
C VAL A 374 -13.61 13.63 8.42
N ALA A 375 -13.27 12.95 9.52
CA ALA A 375 -13.04 13.61 10.79
C ALA A 375 -11.82 14.53 10.71
N ARG A 376 -11.93 15.75 11.22
CA ARG A 376 -10.83 16.73 11.28
C ARG A 376 -9.71 16.25 12.21
N ALA A 377 -10.10 15.63 13.33
CA ALA A 377 -9.21 14.91 14.24
C ALA A 377 -9.70 13.45 14.34
N PRO A 378 -8.93 12.47 13.85
CA PRO A 378 -9.32 11.07 13.91
C PRO A 378 -9.65 10.62 15.34
N GLY A 379 -10.77 9.93 15.52
CA GLY A 379 -11.19 9.42 16.83
C GLY A 379 -12.01 10.40 17.69
N GLU A 380 -12.10 11.68 17.31
CA GLU A 380 -12.77 12.70 18.13
C GLU A 380 -14.18 13.07 17.64
N ALA A 381 -14.57 12.69 16.42
CA ALA A 381 -15.92 12.83 15.89
C ALA A 381 -16.72 11.55 16.11
N ILE A 382 -17.66 11.56 17.06
CA ILE A 382 -18.40 10.39 17.53
C ILE A 382 -19.83 10.41 17.00
N ILE A 383 -20.19 9.47 16.14
CA ILE A 383 -21.57 9.17 15.77
C ILE A 383 -22.18 8.33 16.90
N ARG A 384 -23.13 8.92 17.62
CA ARG A 384 -23.81 8.30 18.75
C ARG A 384 -25.27 8.02 18.40
N VAL A 385 -25.60 6.76 18.14
CA VAL A 385 -26.99 6.36 17.90
C VAL A 385 -27.74 6.33 19.23
N ALA A 386 -28.67 7.28 19.40
CA ALA A 386 -29.37 7.54 20.67
C ALA A 386 -30.73 6.82 20.80
N GLU A 387 -31.23 6.20 19.73
CA GLU A 387 -32.52 5.50 19.71
C GLU A 387 -32.36 4.07 19.17
N THR A 388 -33.23 3.16 19.61
CA THR A 388 -33.20 1.78 19.07
C THR A 388 -33.76 1.78 17.66
N ILE A 389 -32.92 1.41 16.70
CA ILE A 389 -33.25 1.43 15.27
C ILE A 389 -33.74 0.05 14.78
N LEU A 390 -34.36 0.01 13.60
CA LEU A 390 -34.91 -1.23 13.05
C LEU A 390 -33.79 -2.27 12.81
N PRO A 391 -34.08 -3.58 12.87
CA PRO A 391 -33.07 -4.64 12.76
C PRO A 391 -32.20 -4.63 11.49
N ASP A 392 -32.67 -3.96 10.42
CA ASP A 392 -31.99 -3.80 9.14
C ASP A 392 -31.30 -2.44 8.97
N GLU A 393 -31.41 -1.55 9.94
CA GLU A 393 -30.77 -0.22 9.91
C GLU A 393 -29.37 -0.24 10.51
N ALA A 394 -28.58 0.77 10.14
CA ALA A 394 -27.21 0.96 10.57
C ALA A 394 -26.94 2.42 10.92
N ALA A 395 -25.93 2.69 11.76
CA ALA A 395 -25.52 4.06 12.06
C ALA A 395 -25.05 4.80 10.80
N VAL A 396 -24.36 4.08 9.89
CA VAL A 396 -23.96 4.59 8.58
C VAL A 396 -24.41 3.60 7.50
N THR A 397 -25.13 4.08 6.49
CA THR A 397 -25.65 3.27 5.38
C THR A 397 -25.16 3.78 4.03
N ALA A 398 -24.71 2.87 3.18
CA ALA A 398 -24.42 3.10 1.76
C ALA A 398 -25.20 2.09 0.91
N GLU A 399 -25.99 2.59 -0.03
CA GLU A 399 -26.89 1.77 -0.82
C GLU A 399 -26.98 2.28 -2.26
N ALA A 400 -26.66 1.41 -3.21
CA ALA A 400 -26.68 1.69 -4.65
C ALA A 400 -25.94 2.97 -5.08
N ILE A 401 -24.80 3.28 -4.44
CA ILE A 401 -23.93 4.40 -4.82
C ILE A 401 -22.67 3.92 -5.56
N ARG A 402 -22.16 4.73 -6.49
CA ARG A 402 -21.01 4.39 -7.33
C ARG A 402 -19.70 4.51 -6.57
N GLU A 403 -19.60 5.50 -5.69
CA GLU A 403 -18.44 5.70 -4.81
C GLU A 403 -18.80 6.58 -3.60
N ALA A 404 -18.18 6.34 -2.46
CA ALA A 404 -18.13 7.27 -1.33
C ALA A 404 -16.95 6.94 -0.42
N ARG A 405 -16.52 7.92 0.39
CA ARG A 405 -15.47 7.72 1.40
C ARG A 405 -15.96 8.17 2.77
N VAL A 406 -15.64 7.38 3.80
CA VAL A 406 -15.87 7.74 5.20
C VAL A 406 -14.62 7.42 6.03
N ALA A 407 -14.12 8.40 6.77
CA ALA A 407 -12.83 8.27 7.44
C ALA A 407 -12.74 8.95 8.82
N GLY A 408 -12.06 8.29 9.76
CA GLY A 408 -11.63 8.87 11.03
C GLY A 408 -12.73 9.09 12.09
N LEU A 409 -13.97 8.66 11.83
CA LEU A 409 -15.07 8.80 12.78
C LEU A 409 -15.17 7.59 13.72
N VAL A 410 -15.82 7.80 14.85
CA VAL A 410 -16.12 6.78 15.86
C VAL A 410 -17.61 6.48 15.85
N ILE A 411 -18.01 5.21 15.85
CA ILE A 411 -19.40 4.77 15.94
C ILE A 411 -19.58 3.97 17.23
N ARG A 412 -20.43 4.47 18.13
CA ARG A 412 -20.81 3.76 19.37
C ARG A 412 -22.28 4.02 19.71
N PRO A 413 -23.07 3.02 20.14
CA PRO A 413 -24.42 3.25 20.63
C PRO A 413 -24.41 4.04 21.94
N ALA A 414 -25.51 4.75 22.23
CA ALA A 414 -25.76 5.25 23.57
C ALA A 414 -26.01 4.09 24.56
N PRO A 415 -25.74 4.27 25.87
CA PRO A 415 -25.98 3.23 26.87
C PRO A 415 -27.42 2.70 26.82
N GLY A 416 -27.59 1.38 26.76
CA GLY A 416 -28.91 0.72 26.69
C GLY A 416 -29.57 0.73 25.31
N VAL A 417 -28.98 1.40 24.32
CA VAL A 417 -29.49 1.43 22.94
C VAL A 417 -28.94 0.23 22.15
N ARG A 418 -29.83 -0.46 21.44
CA ARG A 418 -29.43 -1.53 20.53
C ARG A 418 -29.14 -0.95 19.15
N LEU A 419 -27.87 -0.97 18.77
CA LEU A 419 -27.40 -0.74 17.41
C LEU A 419 -27.25 -2.09 16.71
N PRO A 420 -28.03 -2.43 15.67
CA PRO A 420 -27.86 -3.67 14.94
C PRO A 420 -26.52 -3.69 14.20
N VAL A 421 -26.25 -2.66 13.40
CA VAL A 421 -25.09 -2.58 12.51
C VAL A 421 -24.40 -1.23 12.66
N GLY A 422 -23.08 -1.21 12.75
CA GLY A 422 -22.32 0.05 12.72
C GLY A 422 -22.36 0.68 11.32
N ILE A 423 -21.78 0.00 10.33
CA ILE A 423 -21.79 0.44 8.93
C ILE A 423 -22.38 -0.65 8.03
N ARG A 424 -23.37 -0.31 7.20
CA ARG A 424 -23.96 -1.20 6.19
C ARG A 424 -23.67 -0.72 4.78
N VAL A 425 -23.11 -1.58 3.94
CA VAL A 425 -22.81 -1.30 2.52
C VAL A 425 -23.50 -2.33 1.63
N THR A 426 -24.37 -1.88 0.74
CA THR A 426 -25.14 -2.74 -0.17
C THR A 426 -25.06 -2.24 -1.62
N GLY A 427 -24.62 -3.10 -2.54
CA GLY A 427 -24.50 -2.78 -3.97
C GLY A 427 -23.71 -1.50 -4.27
N SER A 428 -22.66 -1.21 -3.49
CA SER A 428 -21.92 0.06 -3.56
C SER A 428 -20.41 -0.13 -3.55
N TYR A 429 -19.66 0.86 -4.01
CA TYR A 429 -18.22 1.00 -3.73
C TYR A 429 -18.01 2.01 -2.59
N VAL A 430 -17.39 1.59 -1.48
CA VAL A 430 -17.13 2.49 -0.36
C VAL A 430 -15.74 2.28 0.21
N GLU A 431 -15.02 3.37 0.45
CA GLU A 431 -13.78 3.39 1.22
C GLU A 431 -14.08 3.74 2.67
N ILE A 432 -13.71 2.85 3.59
CA ILE A 432 -13.90 2.98 5.04
C ILE A 432 -12.51 2.92 5.68
N SER A 433 -12.01 4.04 6.21
CA SER A 433 -10.63 4.13 6.70
C SER A 433 -10.50 4.76 8.08
N GLY A 434 -9.69 4.17 8.97
CA GLY A 434 -9.41 4.77 10.28
C GLY A 434 -10.65 4.97 11.17
N MET A 435 -11.71 4.19 10.93
CA MET A 435 -12.93 4.26 11.73
C MET A 435 -12.77 3.44 13.00
N GLU A 436 -13.36 3.89 14.10
CA GLU A 436 -13.56 3.05 15.30
C GLU A 436 -15.02 2.62 15.39
N ILE A 437 -15.29 1.33 15.55
CA ILE A 437 -16.66 0.80 15.57
C ILE A 437 -16.82 -0.20 16.71
N SER A 438 -17.70 0.11 17.66
CA SER A 438 -17.99 -0.76 18.80
C SER A 438 -19.46 -0.77 19.22
N GLY A 439 -19.86 -1.81 19.98
CA GLY A 439 -21.21 -1.95 20.54
C GLY A 439 -22.30 -2.42 19.57
N ALA A 440 -21.98 -2.75 18.32
CA ALA A 440 -22.97 -3.25 17.35
C ALA A 440 -23.37 -4.71 17.63
N THR A 441 -24.67 -4.95 17.72
CA THR A 441 -25.25 -6.20 18.23
C THR A 441 -25.30 -7.32 17.19
N ARG A 442 -25.32 -7.00 15.89
CA ARG A 442 -25.27 -7.98 14.79
C ARG A 442 -23.92 -7.99 14.10
N ALA A 443 -23.45 -6.83 13.64
CA ALA A 443 -22.13 -6.69 13.02
C ALA A 443 -21.57 -5.27 13.18
N GLY A 444 -20.27 -5.13 13.45
CA GLY A 444 -19.59 -3.83 13.38
C GLY A 444 -19.70 -3.24 11.98
N VAL A 445 -19.30 -4.01 10.97
CA VAL A 445 -19.49 -3.67 9.56
C VAL A 445 -20.18 -4.82 8.82
N TRP A 446 -21.18 -4.51 8.02
CA TRP A 446 -21.87 -5.48 7.16
C TRP A 446 -21.83 -5.04 5.70
N ILE A 447 -21.21 -5.85 4.85
CA ILE A 447 -21.08 -5.62 3.42
C ILE A 447 -21.80 -6.75 2.67
N ASP A 448 -22.72 -6.40 1.78
CA ASP A 448 -23.55 -7.37 1.06
C ASP A 448 -23.83 -6.96 -0.39
N GLY A 449 -24.50 -7.84 -1.15
CA GLY A 449 -24.80 -7.63 -2.57
C GLY A 449 -23.53 -7.68 -3.44
N ALA A 450 -23.53 -6.95 -4.55
CA ALA A 450 -22.37 -6.79 -5.42
C ALA A 450 -21.48 -5.61 -4.99
N SER A 451 -21.25 -5.46 -3.68
CA SER A 451 -20.44 -4.37 -3.14
C SER A 451 -18.95 -4.61 -3.33
N SER A 452 -18.20 -3.53 -3.47
CA SER A 452 -16.72 -3.54 -3.50
C SER A 452 -16.18 -2.37 -2.69
N GLY A 453 -14.87 -2.28 -2.54
CA GLY A 453 -14.24 -1.21 -1.77
C GLY A 453 -13.17 -1.70 -0.81
N ILE A 454 -12.72 -0.80 0.05
CA ILE A 454 -11.56 -0.99 0.92
C ILE A 454 -11.96 -0.64 2.36
N LEU A 455 -11.63 -1.53 3.28
CA LEU A 455 -11.66 -1.29 4.72
C LEU A 455 -10.20 -1.28 5.20
N ALA A 456 -9.66 -0.10 5.50
CA ALA A 456 -8.25 0.09 5.85
C ALA A 456 -8.06 0.70 7.25
N GLY A 457 -7.19 0.12 8.08
CA GLY A 457 -6.78 0.74 9.34
C GLY A 457 -7.92 0.97 10.35
N ASN A 458 -9.03 0.25 10.23
CA ASN A 458 -10.18 0.42 11.12
C ASN A 458 -9.97 -0.35 12.42
N TYR A 459 -10.49 0.19 13.52
CA TYR A 459 -10.52 -0.46 14.82
C TYR A 459 -11.94 -0.94 15.14
N ILE A 460 -12.19 -2.23 14.92
CA ILE A 460 -13.53 -2.83 15.06
C ILE A 460 -13.51 -3.76 16.25
N HIS A 461 -14.09 -3.31 17.36
CA HIS A 461 -13.91 -4.01 18.63
C HIS A 461 -15.14 -4.00 19.52
N SER A 462 -15.17 -4.93 20.48
CA SER A 462 -16.19 -4.95 21.54
C SER A 462 -17.62 -4.93 21.00
N ASN A 463 -17.85 -5.44 19.80
CA ASN A 463 -19.18 -5.61 19.23
C ASN A 463 -19.78 -6.91 19.80
N PRO A 464 -20.97 -6.89 20.41
CA PRO A 464 -21.65 -8.12 20.83
C PRO A 464 -21.83 -9.11 19.65
N GLY A 465 -22.05 -8.59 18.45
CA GLY A 465 -22.12 -9.36 17.20
C GLY A 465 -20.76 -9.60 16.53
N THR A 466 -20.78 -10.01 15.25
CA THR A 466 -19.56 -10.25 14.46
C THR A 466 -18.77 -8.94 14.27
N GLY A 467 -17.44 -8.98 14.16
CA GLY A 467 -16.67 -7.79 13.81
C GLY A 467 -17.04 -7.27 12.41
N ILE A 468 -16.73 -8.06 11.39
CA ILE A 468 -17.06 -7.77 9.98
C ILE A 468 -17.85 -8.94 9.37
N LEU A 469 -19.02 -8.66 8.82
CA LEU A 469 -19.85 -9.62 8.06
C LEU A 469 -19.80 -9.28 6.57
N ILE A 470 -19.40 -10.24 5.74
CA ILE A 470 -19.29 -10.09 4.29
C ILE A 470 -20.17 -11.16 3.63
N GLY A 471 -21.10 -10.74 2.78
CA GLY A 471 -22.10 -11.60 2.14
C GLY A 471 -22.27 -11.35 0.64
N GLY A 472 -23.23 -12.06 0.06
CA GLY A 472 -23.63 -11.87 -1.34
C GLY A 472 -22.51 -12.22 -2.32
N LYS A 473 -22.22 -11.28 -3.22
CA LYS A 473 -21.13 -11.35 -4.22
C LYS A 473 -20.06 -10.30 -3.94
N ALA A 474 -19.94 -9.86 -2.69
CA ALA A 474 -19.07 -8.75 -2.35
C ALA A 474 -17.59 -9.08 -2.60
N ALA A 475 -16.86 -8.11 -3.14
CA ALA A 475 -15.43 -8.20 -3.46
C ALA A 475 -14.70 -7.02 -2.81
N VAL A 476 -14.38 -7.15 -1.52
CA VAL A 476 -13.78 -6.08 -0.71
C VAL A 476 -12.39 -6.43 -0.21
N ARG A 477 -11.58 -5.41 0.05
CA ARG A 477 -10.23 -5.56 0.59
C ARG A 477 -10.22 -5.12 2.05
N LEU A 478 -9.88 -6.02 2.96
CA LEU A 478 -9.64 -5.75 4.37
C LEU A 478 -8.13 -5.61 4.59
N LEU A 479 -7.65 -4.41 4.88
CA LEU A 479 -6.22 -4.11 5.04
C LEU A 479 -5.91 -3.50 6.40
N ALA A 480 -4.95 -4.05 7.13
CA ALA A 480 -4.41 -3.44 8.34
C ALA A 480 -5.44 -3.06 9.42
N ASN A 481 -6.59 -3.75 9.46
CA ASN A 481 -7.61 -3.50 10.48
C ASN A 481 -7.24 -4.23 11.78
N VAL A 482 -7.64 -3.65 12.91
CA VAL A 482 -7.59 -4.31 14.22
C VAL A 482 -9.02 -4.74 14.58
N ILE A 483 -9.26 -6.05 14.60
CA ILE A 483 -10.58 -6.66 14.79
C ILE A 483 -10.55 -7.53 16.04
N GLN A 484 -11.02 -7.00 17.18
CA GLN A 484 -10.84 -7.71 18.45
C GLN A 484 -12.01 -7.67 19.43
N ARG A 485 -12.11 -8.69 20.28
CA ARG A 485 -13.15 -8.76 21.34
C ARG A 485 -14.59 -8.68 20.81
N ASN A 486 -14.83 -9.13 19.58
CA ASN A 486 -16.18 -9.18 19.02
C ASN A 486 -16.85 -10.54 19.25
N GLY A 487 -18.16 -10.61 19.11
CA GLY A 487 -18.94 -11.85 19.04
C GLY A 487 -19.31 -12.46 20.39
N ALA A 488 -19.09 -11.74 21.49
CA ALA A 488 -19.36 -12.23 22.84
C ALA A 488 -20.86 -12.27 23.21
N GLY A 489 -21.71 -11.54 22.48
CA GLY A 489 -23.15 -11.44 22.75
C GLY A 489 -24.03 -12.29 21.84
N SER A 490 -23.46 -13.05 20.90
CA SER A 490 -24.22 -13.93 20.00
C SER A 490 -24.34 -15.35 20.56
N ASP A 491 -25.51 -15.98 20.40
CA ASP A 491 -25.80 -17.36 20.88
C ASP A 491 -24.76 -18.38 20.39
N ARG A 492 -24.25 -18.17 19.18
CA ARG A 492 -23.02 -18.80 18.68
C ARG A 492 -21.90 -17.80 18.79
N ARG A 493 -20.83 -18.13 19.53
CA ARG A 493 -19.60 -17.33 19.63
C ARG A 493 -19.22 -16.71 18.27
N GLY A 494 -19.35 -15.39 18.13
CA GLY A 494 -19.22 -14.68 16.86
C GLY A 494 -17.76 -14.52 16.43
N PRO A 495 -17.43 -14.65 15.14
CA PRO A 495 -16.06 -14.53 14.66
C PRO A 495 -15.64 -13.05 14.51
N GLY A 496 -14.34 -12.82 14.32
CA GLY A 496 -13.83 -11.51 13.93
C GLY A 496 -14.34 -11.10 12.55
N VAL A 497 -14.15 -11.96 11.55
CA VAL A 497 -14.66 -11.78 10.19
C VAL A 497 -15.51 -12.99 9.81
N HIS A 498 -16.71 -12.78 9.26
CA HIS A 498 -17.58 -13.83 8.77
C HIS A 498 -17.86 -13.64 7.28
N ILE A 499 -17.49 -14.62 6.46
CA ILE A 499 -17.68 -14.60 5.01
C ILE A 499 -18.75 -15.63 4.66
N THR A 500 -19.79 -15.16 3.97
CA THR A 500 -20.97 -15.92 3.58
C THR A 500 -21.27 -15.74 2.10
N GLY A 501 -22.10 -16.62 1.51
CA GLY A 501 -22.45 -16.56 0.09
C GLY A 501 -21.24 -16.79 -0.83
N ASP A 502 -21.22 -16.07 -1.95
CA ASP A 502 -20.17 -16.14 -2.97
C ASP A 502 -19.07 -15.09 -2.77
N ALA A 503 -19.10 -14.33 -1.68
CA ALA A 503 -18.19 -13.24 -1.40
C ALA A 503 -16.70 -13.66 -1.53
N VAL A 504 -15.91 -12.75 -2.09
CA VAL A 504 -14.50 -12.95 -2.44
C VAL A 504 -13.62 -11.85 -1.84
N PRO A 505 -13.59 -11.67 -0.51
CA PRO A 505 -12.76 -10.63 0.06
C PRO A 505 -11.27 -11.00 0.02
N GLU A 506 -10.42 -9.99 -0.10
CA GLU A 506 -8.99 -10.07 0.19
C GLU A 506 -8.79 -9.63 1.64
N VAL A 507 -8.09 -10.44 2.45
CA VAL A 507 -7.85 -10.12 3.87
C VAL A 507 -6.35 -10.10 4.11
N LEU A 508 -5.79 -8.92 4.35
CA LEU A 508 -4.35 -8.66 4.32
C LEU A 508 -3.91 -7.86 5.55
N ARG A 509 -2.87 -8.33 6.25
CA ARG A 509 -2.22 -7.58 7.36
C ARG A 509 -3.14 -7.17 8.52
N ASN A 510 -4.27 -7.85 8.73
CA ASN A 510 -5.19 -7.53 9.81
C ASN A 510 -4.72 -8.19 11.12
N VAL A 511 -4.98 -7.53 12.25
CA VAL A 511 -4.84 -8.09 13.60
C VAL A 511 -6.22 -8.56 14.02
N ILE A 512 -6.42 -9.88 14.13
CA ILE A 512 -7.71 -10.48 14.48
C ILE A 512 -7.55 -11.32 15.75
N SER A 513 -7.87 -10.72 16.89
CA SER A 513 -7.51 -11.22 18.22
C SER A 513 -8.69 -11.24 19.17
N GLU A 514 -8.70 -12.15 20.14
CA GLU A 514 -9.63 -12.10 21.29
C GLU A 514 -11.13 -12.09 20.94
N ASN A 515 -11.52 -12.43 19.71
CA ASN A 515 -12.92 -12.59 19.34
C ASN A 515 -13.49 -13.87 19.97
N ALA A 516 -14.79 -13.90 20.24
CA ALA A 516 -15.42 -15.03 20.92
C ALA A 516 -15.34 -16.32 20.08
N GLY A 517 -15.50 -16.20 18.77
CA GLY A 517 -15.39 -17.27 17.78
C GLY A 517 -14.04 -17.26 17.03
N GLU A 518 -14.05 -17.76 15.79
CA GLU A 518 -12.86 -17.83 14.95
C GLU A 518 -12.38 -16.44 14.51
N GLY A 519 -11.11 -16.33 14.13
CA GLY A 519 -10.61 -15.09 13.53
C GLY A 519 -11.35 -14.78 12.24
N ILE A 520 -11.36 -15.74 11.31
CA ILE A 520 -12.17 -15.69 10.09
C ILE A 520 -13.04 -16.94 10.04
N ARG A 521 -14.35 -16.78 9.86
CA ARG A 521 -15.26 -17.88 9.56
C ARG A 521 -15.68 -17.81 8.10
N ILE A 522 -15.58 -18.91 7.38
CA ILE A 522 -15.97 -19.01 5.96
C ILE A 522 -16.98 -20.14 5.73
N ALA A 523 -17.94 -19.90 4.85
CA ALA A 523 -18.96 -20.91 4.52
C ALA A 523 -18.42 -22.03 3.58
N THR A 524 -17.44 -21.73 2.71
CA THR A 524 -16.94 -22.63 1.65
C THR A 524 -15.43 -22.91 1.79
N ARG A 525 -14.99 -24.13 1.46
CA ARG A 525 -13.63 -24.64 1.79
C ARG A 525 -12.44 -24.13 0.95
N ASP A 526 -12.66 -23.60 -0.25
CA ASP A 526 -11.61 -23.49 -1.28
C ASP A 526 -11.01 -22.10 -1.51
N ARG A 527 -10.53 -21.36 -0.49
CA ARG A 527 -9.93 -20.01 -0.71
C ARG A 527 -8.80 -19.59 0.25
N LYS A 528 -7.86 -20.48 0.56
CA LYS A 528 -6.77 -20.18 1.52
C LYS A 528 -5.73 -19.15 1.04
N GLU A 529 -5.53 -19.00 -0.27
CA GLU A 529 -4.49 -18.12 -0.84
C GLU A 529 -4.78 -16.60 -0.69
N ARG A 530 -5.98 -16.23 -0.23
CA ARG A 530 -6.45 -14.83 -0.17
C ARG A 530 -6.35 -14.19 1.22
N TYR A 531 -5.82 -14.93 2.19
CA TYR A 531 -5.68 -14.51 3.59
C TYR A 531 -4.19 -14.45 3.97
N VAL A 532 -3.53 -13.36 3.61
CA VAL A 532 -2.06 -13.24 3.68
C VAL A 532 -1.63 -12.31 4.81
N ASN A 533 -0.64 -12.72 5.60
CA ASN A 533 -0.01 -11.93 6.68
C ASN A 533 -0.99 -11.38 7.74
N ASN A 534 -2.10 -12.05 8.01
CA ASN A 534 -2.98 -11.70 9.12
C ASN A 534 -2.46 -12.30 10.43
N PHE A 535 -2.49 -11.52 11.50
CA PHE A 535 -2.13 -11.97 12.84
C PHE A 535 -3.38 -12.46 13.58
N PHE A 536 -3.30 -13.65 14.18
CA PHE A 536 -4.41 -14.27 14.89
C PHE A 536 -3.98 -14.66 16.31
N THR A 537 -4.73 -14.25 17.33
CA THR A 537 -4.59 -14.79 18.69
C THR A 537 -5.89 -15.41 19.16
N ALA A 538 -5.87 -16.73 19.34
CA ALA A 538 -6.94 -17.43 20.03
C ALA A 538 -6.75 -17.25 21.54
N GLY A 539 -7.83 -16.91 22.25
CA GLY A 539 -7.86 -17.04 23.69
C GLY A 539 -7.58 -18.49 24.09
N GLY A 540 -6.38 -18.75 24.62
CA GLY A 540 -6.09 -19.94 25.44
C GLY A 540 -5.44 -21.17 24.80
N ARG A 541 -5.03 -21.17 23.51
CA ARG A 541 -4.10 -22.18 22.93
C ARG A 541 -3.61 -21.72 21.54
N PRO A 542 -2.29 -21.68 21.28
CA PRO A 542 -1.78 -21.37 19.94
C PRO A 542 -1.93 -22.60 19.04
N ASN A 543 -2.73 -22.53 17.97
CA ASN A 543 -2.68 -23.52 16.90
C ASN A 543 -1.80 -22.99 15.75
N ARG A 544 -0.92 -23.87 15.26
CA ARG A 544 -0.19 -23.66 14.02
C ARG A 544 -1.21 -23.72 12.88
N LEU A 545 -1.49 -22.56 12.28
CA LEU A 545 -2.34 -22.24 11.11
C LEU A 545 -3.34 -21.16 11.53
N GLY A 546 -3.27 -19.99 10.89
CA GLY A 546 -4.20 -18.88 11.09
C GLY A 546 -5.65 -19.36 11.17
N THR A 547 -6.37 -18.84 12.17
CA THR A 547 -7.70 -19.31 12.63
C THR A 547 -8.81 -19.02 11.62
N VAL A 548 -8.75 -19.70 10.48
CA VAL A 548 -9.84 -19.78 9.49
C VAL A 548 -10.69 -21.02 9.81
N GLY A 549 -11.90 -20.81 10.33
CA GLY A 549 -12.88 -21.86 10.63
C GLY A 549 -13.95 -22.00 9.55
N PHE A 550 -14.50 -23.21 9.40
CA PHE A 550 -15.62 -23.48 8.51
C PHE A 550 -16.92 -23.50 9.30
N ALA A 551 -17.96 -22.86 8.77
CA ALA A 551 -19.30 -23.03 9.31
C ALA A 551 -19.72 -24.51 9.16
N THR A 552 -19.73 -25.27 10.25
CA THR A 552 -20.42 -26.56 10.27
C THR A 552 -21.91 -26.28 10.20
N SER A 553 -22.60 -26.88 9.21
CA SER A 553 -24.07 -26.80 9.15
C SER A 553 -24.67 -27.28 10.48
N PRO A 554 -25.76 -26.66 10.98
CA PRO A 554 -26.46 -27.13 12.18
C PRO A 554 -26.88 -28.60 12.08
#